data_AF-A0A2H9N7W3-F1
#
_entry.id   AF-A0A2H9N7W3-F1
#
_cell.length_a   1.000
_cell.length_b   1.000
_cell.length_c   1.000
_cell.angle_alpha   90.00
_cell.angle_beta   90.00
_cell.angle_gamma   90.00
#
_symmetry.space_group_name_H-M   'P 1'
#
loop_
_entity.id
_entity.type
_entity.pdbx_description
1 polymer ?
#
loop_
_entity_poly.entity_id
_entity_poly.type
_entity_poly.pdbx_seq_one_letter_code
_entity_poly.pdbx_strand_id
1 'polypeptide(L)' 'TNPDIHFQQNMVATHNLLESIRKTKNNPTLIFTSTSTVYGEPTKMPTPEDYAPLKPISTYGASKLSCEALISAYAHTYA' A
#
# COMPACT_ATOMS: atom_id res chain seq x y z
N THR A 1 3.24 -16.45 10.43
CA THR A 1 2.50 -15.18 10.54
C THR A 1 1.05 -15.43 10.22
N ASN A 2 0.08 -14.79 10.89
CA ASN A 2 -1.34 -14.94 10.56
C ASN A 2 -1.70 -13.97 9.41
N PRO A 3 -1.98 -14.45 8.18
CA PRO A 3 -2.27 -13.61 7.02
C PRO A 3 -3.49 -12.70 7.22
N ASP A 4 -4.47 -13.17 7.97
CA ASP A 4 -5.72 -12.44 8.23
C ASP A 4 -5.46 -11.12 8.95
N ILE A 5 -4.51 -11.10 9.89
CA ILE A 5 -4.13 -9.88 10.61
C ILE A 5 -3.66 -8.79 9.64
N HIS A 6 -2.80 -9.13 8.67
CA HIS A 6 -2.34 -8.14 7.69
C HIS A 6 -3.46 -7.67 6.75
N PHE A 7 -4.37 -8.57 6.38
CA PHE A 7 -5.52 -8.21 5.57
C PHE A 7 -6.43 -7.22 6.31
N GLN A 8 -6.81 -7.54 7.54
CA GLN A 8 -7.67 -6.69 8.36
C GLN A 8 -6.99 -5.36 8.72
N GLN A 9 -5.76 -5.41 9.22
CA GLN A 9 -5.09 -4.22 9.76
C GLN A 9 -4.47 -3.31 8.70
N ASN A 10 -4.06 -3.84 7.54
CA ASN A 10 -3.50 -3.01 6.47
C ASN A 10 -4.55 -2.73 5.41
N MET A 11 -5.08 -3.77 4.74
CA MET A 11 -5.93 -3.56 3.56
C MET A 11 -7.31 -2.99 3.94
N VAL A 12 -8.03 -3.66 4.85
CA VAL A 12 -9.38 -3.22 5.26
C VAL A 12 -9.31 -1.86 5.96
N ALA A 13 -8.34 -1.65 6.86
CA ALA A 13 -8.16 -0.36 7.52
C ALA A 13 -7.83 0.77 6.53
N THR A 14 -6.96 0.52 5.54
CA THR A 14 -6.62 1.51 4.50
C THR A 14 -7.85 1.84 3.65
N HIS A 15 -8.62 0.83 3.23
CA HIS A 15 -9.86 1.04 2.50
C HIS A 15 -10.86 1.90 3.30
N ASN A 16 -11.07 1.59 4.58
CA ASN A 16 -11.98 2.36 5.44
C ASN A 16 -11.54 3.82 5.61
N LEU A 17 -10.22 4.05 5.75
CA LEU A 17 -9.66 5.40 5.82
C LEU A 17 -9.89 6.16 4.50
N LEU A 18 -9.58 5.54 3.36
CA LEU A 18 -9.79 6.14 2.04
C LEU A 18 -11.27 6.44 1.76
N GLU A 19 -12.19 5.56 2.14
CA GLU A 19 -13.62 5.82 2.04
C GLU A 19 -14.06 6.99 2.93
N SER A 20 -13.46 7.14 4.11
CA SER A 20 -13.73 8.26 5.01
C SER A 20 -13.20 9.57 4.41
N ILE A 21 -11.98 9.55 3.85
CA ILE A 21 -11.37 10.67 3.12
C ILE A 21 -12.24 11.08 1.92
N ARG A 22 -12.70 10.12 1.12
CA ARG A 22 -13.56 10.37 -0.05
C ARG A 22 -14.88 11.08 0.31
N LYS A 23 -15.42 10.81 1.51
CA LYS A 23 -16.70 11.37 1.97
C LYS A 23 -16.54 12.73 2.66
N THR A 24 -15.34 13.14 3.02
CA THR A 24 -15.10 14.48 3.60
C THR A 24 -14.91 15.53 2.52
N LYS A 25 -15.26 16.78 2.83
CA LYS A 25 -15.05 17.94 1.96
C LYS A 25 -13.61 18.47 1.98
N ASN A 26 -12.80 18.03 2.94
CA ASN A 26 -11.51 18.66 3.24
C ASN A 26 -10.33 18.12 2.43
N ASN A 27 -10.54 17.07 1.61
CA ASN A 27 -9.53 16.39 0.78
C ASN A 27 -8.09 16.42 1.37
N PRO A 28 -7.87 15.81 2.56
CA PRO A 28 -6.59 15.90 3.25
C PRO A 28 -5.46 15.20 2.48
N THR A 29 -4.24 15.72 2.62
CA THR A 29 -3.04 15.01 2.18
C THR A 29 -2.84 13.73 2.99
N LEU A 30 -2.75 12.60 2.30
CA LEU A 30 -2.42 11.30 2.89
C LEU A 30 -0.94 10.97 2.66
N ILE A 31 -0.20 10.72 3.75
CA ILE A 31 1.15 10.15 3.69
C ILE A 31 1.06 8.68 4.12
N PHE A 32 1.40 7.78 3.22
CA PHE A 32 1.36 6.34 3.48
C PHE A 32 2.77 5.78 3.71
N THR A 33 2.94 5.06 4.82
CA THR A 33 4.20 4.39 5.16
C THR A 33 4.22 2.99 4.54
N SER A 34 4.78 2.90 3.33
CA SER A 34 5.11 1.60 2.73
C SER A 34 6.43 1.04 3.30
N THR A 35 7.02 0.06 2.62
CA THR A 35 8.16 -0.72 3.10
C THR A 35 8.95 -1.33 1.95
N SER A 36 10.25 -1.51 2.11
CA SER A 36 11.08 -2.21 1.13
C SER A 36 10.68 -3.68 0.91
N THR A 37 9.86 -4.27 1.78
CA THR A 37 9.38 -5.65 1.60
C THR A 37 8.48 -5.83 0.37
N VAL A 38 7.98 -4.75 -0.23
CA VAL A 38 7.27 -4.79 -1.52
C VAL A 38 8.18 -5.21 -2.67
N TYR A 39 9.49 -4.97 -2.56
CA TYR A 39 10.48 -5.36 -3.58
C TYR A 39 10.74 -6.88 -3.60
N GLY A 40 10.49 -7.59 -2.50
CA GLY A 40 10.78 -9.02 -2.37
C GLY A 40 12.27 -9.29 -2.24
N GLU A 41 12.82 -10.02 -3.20
CA GLU A 41 14.26 -10.34 -3.32
C GLU A 41 14.87 -9.55 -4.48
N PRO A 42 15.21 -8.26 -4.28
CA PRO A 42 15.76 -7.42 -5.35
C PRO A 42 17.18 -7.88 -5.73
N THR A 43 17.47 -7.90 -7.04
CA THR A 43 18.81 -8.25 -7.54
C THR A 43 19.74 -7.05 -7.71
N LYS A 44 19.20 -5.83 -7.64
CA LYS A 44 19.95 -4.56 -7.76
C LYS A 44 20.06 -3.87 -6.41
N MET A 45 21.28 -3.50 -6.02
CA MET A 45 21.60 -2.80 -4.78
C MET A 45 22.49 -1.58 -5.07
N PRO A 46 22.19 -0.39 -4.49
CA PRO A 46 20.98 -0.08 -3.72
C PRO A 46 19.72 -0.26 -4.59
N THR A 47 18.64 -0.78 -3.99
CA THR A 47 17.39 -1.02 -4.71
C THR A 47 16.77 0.33 -5.07
N PRO A 48 16.62 0.67 -6.35
CA PRO A 48 16.04 1.94 -6.74
C PRO A 48 14.51 1.93 -6.54
N GLU A 49 13.91 3.09 -6.36
CA GLU A 49 12.45 3.24 -6.17
C GLU A 49 11.65 2.86 -7.42
N ASP A 50 12.27 2.88 -8.60
CA ASP A 50 11.69 2.43 -9.87
C ASP A 50 11.85 0.91 -10.11
N TYR A 51 12.33 0.15 -9.10
CA TYR A 51 12.52 -1.29 -9.23
C TYR A 51 11.21 -2.00 -9.53
N ALA A 52 11.20 -2.74 -10.64
CA ALA A 52 10.06 -3.54 -11.08
C ALA A 52 10.55 -4.86 -11.71
N PRO A 53 9.74 -5.92 -11.69
CA PRO A 53 8.43 -6.03 -11.03
C PRO A 53 8.52 -6.14 -9.50
N LEU A 54 7.51 -5.60 -8.80
CA LEU A 54 7.35 -5.79 -7.35
C LEU A 54 6.84 -7.20 -7.05
N LYS A 55 7.61 -7.97 -6.28
CA LYS A 55 7.34 -9.40 -6.00
C LYS A 55 7.49 -9.69 -4.50
N PRO A 56 6.58 -9.19 -3.65
CA PRO A 56 6.67 -9.40 -2.21
C PRO A 56 6.65 -10.90 -1.86
N ILE A 57 7.57 -11.32 -0.99
CA ILE A 57 7.71 -12.73 -0.54
C ILE A 57 6.99 -13.02 0.78
N SER A 58 6.17 -12.08 1.26
CA SER A 58 5.42 -12.21 2.51
C SER A 58 4.03 -11.60 2.40
N THR A 59 3.09 -12.09 3.21
CA THR A 59 1.73 -11.52 3.30
C THR A 59 1.73 -10.06 3.77
N TYR A 60 2.73 -9.67 4.56
CA TYR A 60 2.91 -8.28 4.99
C TYR A 60 3.29 -7.39 3.79
N GLY A 61 4.34 -7.76 3.05
CA GLY A 61 4.75 -7.03 1.84
C GLY A 61 3.64 -6.98 0.78
N ALA A 62 2.93 -8.09 0.58
CA ALA A 62 1.78 -8.15 -0.32
C ALA A 62 0.65 -7.20 0.11
N SER A 63 0.35 -7.13 1.41
CA SER A 63 -0.66 -6.21 1.94
C SER A 63 -0.26 -4.74 1.73
N LYS A 64 1.03 -4.40 1.90
CA LYS A 64 1.54 -3.04 1.71
C LYS A 64 1.52 -2.61 0.24
N LEU A 65 1.93 -3.50 -0.66
CA LEU A 65 1.81 -3.26 -2.10
C LEU A 65 0.34 -3.10 -2.53
N SER A 66 -0.57 -3.89 -1.95
CA SER A 66 -2.01 -3.75 -2.21
C SER A 66 -2.55 -2.40 -1.76
N CYS A 67 -2.10 -1.89 -0.61
CA CYS A 67 -2.43 -0.55 -0.14
C CYS A 67 -1.92 0.54 -1.08
N GLU A 68 -0.69 0.43 -1.60
CA GLU A 68 -0.15 1.40 -2.59
C GLU A 68 -1.05 1.49 -3.82
N ALA A 69 -1.41 0.35 -4.40
CA ALA A 69 -2.29 0.28 -5.57
C ALA A 69 -3.68 0.87 -5.26
N LEU A 70 -4.24 0.56 -4.09
CA LEU A 70 -5.55 1.07 -3.69
C LEU A 70 -5.53 2.60 -3.50
N ILE A 71 -4.50 3.13 -2.83
CA ILE A 71 -4.33 4.57 -2.62
C ILE A 71 -4.16 5.28 -3.98
N SER A 72 -3.34 4.73 -4.88
CA SER A 72 -3.14 5.28 -6.22
C SER A 72 -4.46 5.37 -6.99
N ALA A 73 -5.26 4.29 -6.97
CA ALA A 73 -6.56 4.27 -7.62
C ALA A 73 -7.55 5.30 -7.01
N TYR A 74 -7.60 5.40 -5.69
CA TYR A 74 -8.45 6.37 -5.00
C TYR A 74 -8.04 7.81 -5.29
N ALA A 75 -6.75 8.11 -5.24
CA ALA A 75 -6.22 9.43 -5.56
C ALA A 75 -6.56 9.83 -7.00
N HIS A 76 -6.36 8.93 -7.97
CA HIS A 76 -6.70 9.20 -9.37
C HIS A 76 -8.21 9.39 -9.60
N THR A 77 -9.06 8.69 -8.84
CA THR A 77 -10.51 8.69 -9.10
C THR A 77 -11.26 9.79 -8.35
N TYR A 78 -10.77 10.21 -7.18
CA TYR A 78 -11.55 11.05 -6.26
C TYR A 78 -10.81 12.30 -5.72
N ALA A 79 -9.49 12.42 -5.92
CA ALA A 79 -8.72 13.56 -5.40
C ALA A 79 -8.62 14.72 -6.40
#